data_AF-A0A4P5UWR4-F1
#
_entry.id   AF-A0A4P5UWR4-F1
#
_cell.length_a   1.000
_cell.length_b   1.000
_cell.length_c   1.000
_cell.angle_alpha   90.00
_cell.angle_beta   90.00
_cell.angle_gamma   90.00
#
_symmetry.space_group_name_H-M   'P 1'
#
loop_
_entity.id
_entity.type
_entity.pdbx_description
1 polymer ?
#
loop_
_entity_poly.entity_id
_entity_poly.type
_entity_poly.pdbx_seq_one_letter_code
_entity_poly.pdbx_strand_id
1 'polypeptide(L)'
;MGSMFRSLIIACVSILLFQCTEKVDKKTPIVQIDTISDTIDTSIVVPKVDTILPIVLDTSKHIIDSTQQNQVLDSSVLLHRTEFPMPSGRVVNILITGIDSRLGQKSARADANHIVRFFLDSGQIEIISIPRGTFARIRKGDTTGGNIIANVRSIYGQERYIKEVKRIAGISSIDYYIEFGFSQAMGIIELLGYNDNSASTLRVLRSRKAFATGDHQRSYNQGQFIRQAILKVCDKTDGIFGQIGIRAALALASTNLSFDATSYLLSELKKHGFSSASSQRIWVRMKPNYLASMKLFNFDSSNVHTIEKQIEKKVRYMLADSSRKTPAGYERRIKHLVKKVSADTAKSPIRVINALAFPYKQKSWLQIKDKSERLIVRNSICNMLIQAYSKTGKFNESKEITDFIELDNKVHTIK
;
A
#
# COMPACT_ATOMS: atom_id res chain seq x y z
N MET A 1 -26.06 -43.62 -4.82
CA MET A 1 -24.92 -43.75 -3.87
C MET A 1 -24.08 -42.48 -3.95
N GLY A 2 -23.68 -41.79 -2.88
CA GLY A 2 -24.05 -41.97 -1.48
C GLY A 2 -24.41 -40.64 -0.83
N SER A 3 -25.70 -40.43 -0.56
CA SER A 3 -26.20 -39.29 0.24
C SER A 3 -26.03 -39.59 1.73
N MET A 4 -24.78 -39.63 2.20
CA MET A 4 -24.46 -39.97 3.61
C MET A 4 -23.18 -39.29 4.14
N PHE A 5 -22.91 -38.05 3.72
CA PHE A 5 -21.78 -37.25 4.24
C PHE A 5 -22.14 -35.79 4.57
N ARG A 6 -23.42 -35.51 4.88
CA ARG A 6 -23.91 -34.18 5.30
C ARG A 6 -24.31 -34.08 6.78
N SER A 7 -24.06 -35.11 7.59
CA SER A 7 -24.56 -35.20 8.98
C SER A 7 -23.48 -35.40 10.06
N LEU A 8 -22.19 -35.16 9.78
CA LEU A 8 -21.09 -35.42 10.73
C LEU A 8 -20.12 -34.24 10.97
N ILE A 9 -20.50 -33.01 10.62
CA ILE A 9 -19.72 -31.79 10.93
C ILE A 9 -20.54 -30.76 11.76
N ILE A 10 -21.80 -31.07 12.07
CA ILE A 10 -22.67 -30.24 12.94
C ILE A 10 -22.68 -30.76 14.40
N ALA A 11 -22.00 -31.88 14.68
CA ALA A 11 -21.97 -32.55 15.99
C ALA A 11 -20.69 -32.28 16.83
N CYS A 12 -19.96 -31.19 16.58
CA CYS A 12 -18.76 -30.80 17.35
C CYS A 12 -18.79 -29.34 17.87
N VAL A 13 -19.96 -28.69 17.86
CA VAL A 13 -20.15 -27.32 18.39
C VAL A 13 -21.13 -27.29 19.59
N SER A 14 -21.73 -28.43 19.96
CA SER A 14 -22.80 -28.50 20.96
C SER A 14 -22.45 -29.24 22.25
N ILE A 15 -21.18 -29.57 22.49
CA ILE A 15 -20.71 -30.13 23.77
C ILE A 15 -19.47 -29.35 24.23
N LEU A 16 -19.69 -28.26 24.96
CA LEU A 16 -18.92 -27.77 26.11
C LEU A 16 -19.39 -26.38 26.54
N LEU A 17 -20.56 -26.34 27.19
CA LEU A 17 -20.91 -25.33 28.17
C LEU A 17 -21.55 -26.06 29.35
N PHE A 18 -20.96 -25.98 30.54
CA PHE A 18 -21.71 -25.86 31.80
C PHE A 18 -20.80 -25.49 32.99
N GLN A 19 -21.06 -24.30 33.58
CA GLN A 19 -20.78 -23.87 34.99
C GLN A 19 -19.31 -23.82 35.49
N CYS A 20 -18.91 -22.97 36.45
CA CYS A 20 -19.55 -22.01 37.39
C CYS A 20 -18.87 -20.61 37.25
N THR A 21 -19.51 -19.43 37.39
CA THR A 21 -20.03 -18.74 38.60
C THR A 21 -19.03 -18.61 39.77
N GLU A 22 -18.97 -17.54 40.57
CA GLU A 22 -19.72 -16.27 40.63
C GLU A 22 -18.79 -15.06 40.29
N LYS A 23 -18.92 -13.77 40.67
CA LYS A 23 -19.89 -12.99 41.47
C LYS A 23 -19.90 -11.49 41.04
N VAL A 24 -20.36 -10.59 41.90
CA VAL A 24 -20.49 -9.12 41.71
C VAL A 24 -19.97 -8.42 42.97
N ASP A 25 -19.40 -7.21 42.85
CA ASP A 25 -19.64 -6.20 43.88
C ASP A 25 -19.65 -4.75 43.36
N LYS A 26 -20.43 -3.87 44.01
CA LYS A 26 -20.63 -2.46 43.65
C LYS A 26 -19.92 -1.54 44.63
N LYS A 27 -19.33 -0.43 44.14
CA LYS A 27 -19.37 0.88 44.82
C LYS A 27 -18.85 2.01 43.92
N THR A 28 -19.73 2.97 43.61
CA THR A 28 -19.35 4.34 43.24
C THR A 28 -18.93 5.09 44.51
N PRO A 29 -18.11 6.15 44.37
CA PRO A 29 -18.60 7.43 44.89
C PRO A 29 -18.55 8.56 43.86
N ILE A 30 -19.44 9.52 44.06
CA ILE A 30 -19.51 10.79 43.34
C ILE A 30 -18.48 11.75 43.95
N VAL A 31 -17.78 12.52 43.12
CA VAL A 31 -17.15 13.79 43.53
C VAL A 31 -17.52 14.85 42.49
N GLN A 32 -18.17 15.90 42.97
CA GLN A 32 -18.50 17.15 42.28
C GLN A 32 -17.40 18.19 42.62
N ILE A 33 -17.55 19.47 42.22
CA ILE A 33 -16.67 20.63 42.54
C ILE A 33 -15.48 20.77 41.55
N ASP A 34 -15.21 21.93 40.92
CA ASP A 34 -16.04 23.14 40.79
C ASP A 34 -15.78 23.93 39.50
N THR A 35 -16.72 24.83 39.21
CA THR A 35 -16.64 25.82 38.13
C THR A 35 -15.79 27.02 38.59
N ILE A 36 -14.81 27.44 37.80
CA ILE A 36 -14.28 28.82 37.91
C ILE A 36 -14.45 29.51 36.55
N SER A 37 -15.41 30.42 36.55
CA SER A 37 -15.52 31.50 35.57
C SER A 37 -14.55 32.60 35.98
N ASP A 38 -13.76 33.12 35.04
CA ASP A 38 -13.27 34.48 35.15
C ASP A 38 -13.32 35.20 33.80
N THR A 39 -13.60 36.49 33.88
CA THR A 39 -14.13 37.29 32.77
C THR A 39 -13.08 38.04 31.98
N ILE A 40 -13.31 38.09 30.66
CA ILE A 40 -13.20 39.27 29.78
C ILE A 40 -12.09 40.29 30.12
N ASP A 41 -11.15 40.47 29.19
CA ASP A 41 -10.66 41.81 28.87
C ASP A 41 -10.76 42.06 27.35
N THR A 42 -11.13 43.28 26.98
CA THR A 42 -11.50 43.72 25.64
C THR A 42 -10.60 44.85 25.18
N SER A 43 -9.67 44.56 24.27
CA SER A 43 -8.91 45.60 23.54
C SER A 43 -9.09 45.47 22.03
N ILE A 44 -9.81 46.42 21.46
CA ILE A 44 -10.25 46.49 20.06
C ILE A 44 -9.13 47.00 19.16
N VAL A 45 -8.89 46.33 18.01
CA VAL A 45 -8.51 47.01 16.75
C VAL A 45 -9.21 46.30 15.59
N VAL A 46 -10.17 46.98 14.96
CA VAL A 46 -10.88 46.51 13.75
C VAL A 46 -10.44 47.35 12.54
N PRO A 47 -9.78 46.76 11.53
CA PRO A 47 -9.61 47.40 10.22
C PRO A 47 -10.92 47.38 9.42
N LYS A 48 -11.17 48.45 8.66
CA LYS A 48 -12.40 48.65 7.87
C LYS A 48 -12.67 47.52 6.85
N VAL A 49 -13.97 47.25 6.68
CA VAL A 49 -14.51 46.51 5.54
C VAL A 49 -14.66 47.45 4.36
N ASP A 50 -13.94 47.20 3.27
CA ASP A 50 -14.21 47.80 1.96
C ASP A 50 -14.65 46.71 0.97
N THR A 51 -15.94 46.76 0.64
CA THR A 51 -16.64 46.26 -0.56
C THR A 51 -15.98 45.15 -1.40
N ILE A 52 -16.45 43.91 -1.26
CA ILE A 52 -16.33 42.87 -2.29
C ILE A 52 -17.74 42.42 -2.69
N LEU A 53 -18.03 42.51 -3.99
CA LEU A 53 -19.29 42.10 -4.61
C LEU A 53 -19.61 40.63 -4.32
N PRO A 54 -20.87 40.25 -4.03
CA PRO A 54 -21.24 38.86 -3.80
C PRO A 54 -21.23 38.08 -5.12
N ILE A 55 -20.09 37.45 -5.43
CA ILE A 55 -20.08 36.35 -6.41
C ILE A 55 -20.81 35.19 -5.74
N VAL A 56 -22.08 35.03 -6.09
CA VAL A 56 -22.88 33.84 -5.75
C VAL A 56 -22.27 32.65 -6.50
N LEU A 57 -21.34 31.98 -5.84
CA LEU A 57 -20.80 30.71 -6.32
C LEU A 57 -21.87 29.64 -6.07
N ASP A 58 -22.57 29.23 -7.13
CA ASP A 58 -23.55 28.14 -7.08
C ASP A 58 -22.87 26.84 -6.60
N THR A 59 -23.09 26.49 -5.34
CA THR A 59 -22.57 25.28 -4.69
C THR A 59 -23.32 24.00 -5.09
N SER A 60 -24.25 24.08 -6.04
CA SER A 60 -25.22 23.01 -6.36
C SER A 60 -24.81 22.09 -7.51
N LYS A 61 -23.53 22.04 -7.91
CA LYS A 61 -23.03 21.11 -8.95
C LYS A 61 -21.72 20.42 -8.58
N HIS A 62 -21.81 19.32 -7.81
CA HIS A 62 -21.04 18.09 -8.04
C HIS A 62 -21.48 16.93 -7.12
N ILE A 63 -22.77 16.56 -7.17
CA ILE A 63 -23.17 15.18 -6.87
C ILE A 63 -22.92 14.39 -8.16
N ILE A 64 -21.86 13.56 -8.19
CA ILE A 64 -21.62 12.65 -9.31
C ILE A 64 -22.48 11.41 -9.08
N ASP A 65 -23.64 11.39 -9.74
CA ASP A 65 -24.49 10.21 -9.84
C ASP A 65 -23.71 9.10 -10.58
N SER A 66 -23.66 7.91 -9.98
CA SER A 66 -22.86 6.78 -10.46
C SER A 66 -23.64 5.87 -11.40
N THR A 67 -24.38 6.44 -12.34
CA THR A 67 -25.27 5.72 -13.26
C THR A 67 -25.02 6.04 -14.75
N GLN A 68 -23.76 6.02 -15.18
CA GLN A 68 -23.44 5.73 -16.59
C GLN A 68 -22.06 5.07 -16.77
N GLN A 69 -22.05 3.89 -17.40
CA GLN A 69 -20.85 3.12 -17.71
C GLN A 69 -20.20 3.61 -19.01
N ASN A 70 -18.90 3.31 -19.18
CA ASN A 70 -18.11 3.53 -20.40
C ASN A 70 -17.92 4.97 -20.88
N GLN A 71 -17.24 5.79 -20.05
CA GLN A 71 -16.31 6.81 -20.56
C GLN A 71 -15.15 7.01 -19.58
N VAL A 72 -13.92 7.13 -20.12
CA VAL A 72 -12.76 7.51 -19.30
C VAL A 72 -12.87 9.00 -19.01
N LEU A 73 -13.46 9.33 -17.86
CA LEU A 73 -13.56 10.70 -17.35
C LEU A 73 -12.16 11.25 -17.07
N ASP A 74 -11.53 11.85 -18.07
CA ASP A 74 -10.26 12.60 -18.00
C ASP A 74 -10.47 13.96 -17.29
N SER A 75 -11.22 13.90 -16.19
CA SER A 75 -11.64 14.99 -15.31
C SER A 75 -10.47 15.52 -14.51
N SER A 76 -10.54 16.79 -14.13
CA SER A 76 -9.42 17.50 -13.52
C SER A 76 -9.82 18.02 -12.14
N VAL A 77 -9.04 17.69 -11.11
CA VAL A 77 -9.31 18.07 -9.71
C VAL A 77 -8.24 19.05 -9.25
N LEU A 78 -8.66 20.24 -8.81
CA LEU A 78 -7.79 21.17 -8.10
C LEU A 78 -7.43 20.60 -6.73
N LEU A 79 -6.15 20.42 -6.45
CA LEU A 79 -5.68 19.92 -5.15
C LEU A 79 -5.75 20.97 -4.02
N HIS A 80 -6.27 22.17 -4.28
CA HIS A 80 -6.63 23.17 -3.27
C HIS A 80 -8.01 22.88 -2.66
N ARG A 81 -8.26 21.66 -2.16
CA ARG A 81 -9.33 21.47 -1.18
C ARG A 81 -8.83 21.96 0.17
N THR A 82 -9.31 23.13 0.57
CA THR A 82 -9.27 23.60 1.98
C THR A 82 -10.16 22.71 2.86
N GLU A 83 -11.22 22.17 2.29
CA GLU A 83 -12.19 21.29 2.94
C GLU A 83 -11.88 19.82 2.65
N PHE A 84 -10.89 19.29 3.37
CA PHE A 84 -10.84 17.86 3.66
C PHE A 84 -11.62 17.60 4.95
N PRO A 85 -12.30 16.44 5.10
CA PRO A 85 -12.85 16.06 6.39
C PRO A 85 -11.74 16.09 7.45
N MET A 86 -12.07 16.57 8.65
CA MET A 86 -11.18 16.56 9.81
C MET A 86 -11.81 15.71 10.93
N PRO A 87 -11.80 14.37 10.81
CA PRO A 87 -12.43 13.51 11.80
C PRO A 87 -11.56 13.45 13.06
N SER A 88 -12.23 13.43 14.21
CA SER A 88 -11.62 13.20 15.52
C SER A 88 -11.66 11.70 15.90
N GLY A 89 -11.08 11.36 17.05
CA GLY A 89 -11.07 9.99 17.60
C GLY A 89 -9.77 9.25 17.37
N ARG A 90 -9.82 7.92 17.51
CA ARG A 90 -8.71 6.98 17.36
C ARG A 90 -8.24 6.95 15.90
N VAL A 91 -6.95 7.24 15.69
CA VAL A 91 -6.32 7.22 14.37
C VAL A 91 -5.16 6.24 14.35
N VAL A 92 -5.15 5.33 13.37
CA VAL A 92 -3.98 4.48 13.06
C VAL A 92 -3.38 4.91 11.73
N ASN A 93 -2.07 5.13 11.71
CA ASN A 93 -1.32 5.72 10.60
C ASN A 93 -0.35 4.67 10.04
N ILE A 94 -0.58 4.22 8.80
CA ILE A 94 0.23 3.22 8.11
C ILE A 94 1.03 3.86 6.98
N LEU A 95 2.36 3.73 7.02
CA LEU A 95 3.25 4.20 5.95
C LEU A 95 3.46 3.13 4.87
N ILE A 96 2.95 3.37 3.67
CA ILE A 96 3.18 2.54 2.48
C ILE A 96 4.32 3.15 1.66
N THR A 97 5.37 2.36 1.43
CA THR A 97 6.60 2.78 0.74
C THR A 97 6.99 1.83 -0.38
N GLY A 98 7.05 2.36 -1.60
CA GLY A 98 7.56 1.64 -2.78
C GLY A 98 9.06 1.87 -2.97
N ILE A 99 9.87 0.80 -2.86
CA ILE A 99 11.33 0.90 -2.92
C ILE A 99 11.90 0.58 -4.32
N ASP A 100 12.73 1.47 -4.88
CA ASP A 100 13.51 1.24 -6.12
C ASP A 100 14.75 0.41 -5.80
N SER A 101 14.55 -0.85 -5.35
CA SER A 101 15.62 -1.85 -5.24
C SER A 101 15.72 -2.65 -6.54
N ARG A 102 16.83 -2.51 -7.26
CA ARG A 102 17.12 -3.30 -8.46
C ARG A 102 17.84 -4.58 -8.07
N LEU A 103 17.78 -5.62 -8.91
CA LEU A 103 18.46 -6.90 -8.63
C LEU A 103 19.97 -6.68 -8.53
N GLY A 104 20.51 -6.90 -7.32
CA GLY A 104 21.91 -6.67 -6.94
C GLY A 104 22.21 -5.34 -6.22
N GLN A 105 21.25 -4.42 -6.07
CA GLN A 105 21.48 -3.14 -5.36
C GLN A 105 21.00 -3.19 -3.91
N LYS A 106 21.94 -3.06 -2.96
CA LYS A 106 21.66 -3.02 -1.51
C LYS A 106 20.98 -1.70 -1.05
N SER A 107 21.25 -0.59 -1.74
CA SER A 107 20.57 0.69 -1.49
C SER A 107 19.26 0.78 -2.26
N ALA A 108 18.18 1.15 -1.58
CA ALA A 108 16.85 1.26 -2.17
C ALA A 108 16.22 2.62 -1.82
N ARG A 109 15.92 3.42 -2.85
CA ARG A 109 15.26 4.72 -2.67
C ARG A 109 13.77 4.55 -2.43
N ALA A 110 13.18 5.43 -1.63
CA ALA A 110 11.74 5.50 -1.39
C ALA A 110 11.04 6.30 -2.51
N ASP A 111 10.69 5.61 -3.59
CA ASP A 111 10.31 6.22 -4.88
C ASP A 111 8.80 6.51 -5.00
N ALA A 112 8.00 5.93 -4.09
CA ALA A 112 6.60 6.19 -3.82
C ALA A 112 6.40 6.18 -2.29
N ASN A 113 5.68 7.18 -1.75
CA ASN A 113 5.55 7.41 -0.31
C ASN A 113 4.10 7.84 -0.02
N HIS A 114 3.37 7.03 0.76
CA HIS A 114 1.97 7.29 1.10
C HIS A 114 1.72 6.98 2.57
N ILE A 115 0.97 7.82 3.27
CA ILE A 115 0.43 7.46 4.59
C ILE A 115 -1.06 7.21 4.42
N VAL A 116 -1.54 6.08 4.90
CA VAL A 116 -2.97 5.78 5.02
C VAL A 116 -3.34 5.92 6.49
N ARG A 117 -4.26 6.84 6.79
CA ARG A 117 -4.73 7.13 8.14
C ARG A 117 -6.16 6.61 8.26
N PHE A 118 -6.38 5.73 9.23
CA PHE A 118 -7.66 5.10 9.51
C PHE A 118 -8.26 5.76 10.74
N PHE A 119 -9.33 6.54 10.56
CA PHE A 119 -10.12 7.13 11.63
C PHE A 119 -11.19 6.11 12.03
N LEU A 120 -10.92 5.37 13.11
CA LEU A 120 -11.70 4.18 13.45
C LEU A 120 -13.12 4.54 13.89
N ASP A 121 -13.26 5.60 14.70
CA ASP A 121 -14.54 6.00 15.28
C ASP A 121 -15.50 6.65 14.27
N SER A 122 -15.00 7.13 13.14
CA SER A 122 -15.82 7.70 12.06
C SER A 122 -15.90 6.81 10.81
N GLY A 123 -15.21 5.66 10.78
CA GLY A 123 -15.17 4.76 9.61
C GLY A 123 -14.59 5.43 8.36
N GLN A 124 -13.56 6.27 8.51
CA GLN A 124 -13.01 7.11 7.43
C GLN A 124 -11.52 6.88 7.20
N ILE A 125 -11.06 7.16 5.98
CA ILE A 125 -9.69 6.91 5.53
C ILE A 125 -9.12 8.12 4.79
N GLU A 126 -7.97 8.62 5.26
CA GLU A 126 -7.18 9.64 4.56
C GLU A 126 -5.93 9.03 3.95
N ILE A 127 -5.67 9.28 2.66
CA ILE A 127 -4.42 8.94 2.00
C ILE A 127 -3.62 10.22 1.75
N ILE A 128 -2.45 10.33 2.36
CA ILE A 128 -1.49 11.42 2.15
C ILE A 128 -0.39 10.94 1.19
N SER A 129 -0.43 11.40 -0.05
CA SER A 129 0.64 11.15 -1.03
C SER A 129 1.78 12.17 -0.90
N ILE A 130 3.01 11.67 -0.83
CA ILE A 130 4.24 12.50 -0.76
C ILE A 130 5.13 12.22 -1.99
N PRO A 131 5.29 13.20 -2.91
CA PRO A 131 6.20 13.09 -4.04
C PRO A 131 7.63 12.76 -3.62
N ARG A 132 8.31 11.93 -4.40
CA ARG A 132 9.68 11.48 -4.08
C ARG A 132 10.70 12.63 -4.12
N GLY A 133 10.37 13.71 -4.83
CA GLY A 133 11.17 14.94 -4.90
C GLY A 133 10.98 15.90 -3.72
N THR A 134 10.07 15.62 -2.78
CA THR A 134 9.82 16.52 -1.63
C THR A 134 11.07 16.72 -0.80
N PHE A 135 11.33 17.98 -0.42
CA PHE A 135 12.48 18.36 0.40
C PHE A 135 12.51 17.66 1.76
N ALA A 136 13.69 17.12 2.10
CA ALA A 136 14.00 16.42 3.33
C ALA A 136 15.10 17.15 4.11
N ARG A 137 14.91 17.38 5.41
CA ARG A 137 15.86 18.05 6.32
C ARG A 137 17.04 17.16 6.72
N ILE A 138 17.77 16.61 5.74
CA ILE A 138 18.87 15.66 5.94
C ILE A 138 20.28 16.27 5.88
N ARG A 139 20.40 17.61 5.75
CA ARG A 139 21.65 18.38 5.89
C ARG A 139 22.86 17.74 5.17
N LYS A 140 22.68 17.27 3.93
CA LYS A 140 23.73 16.59 3.15
C LYS A 140 24.72 17.57 2.49
N GLY A 141 25.23 18.52 3.27
CA GLY A 141 25.90 19.72 2.77
C GLY A 141 25.00 20.53 1.83
N ASP A 142 25.58 21.55 1.20
CA ASP A 142 24.87 22.39 0.22
C ASP A 142 24.91 21.75 -1.19
N THR A 143 24.48 20.49 -1.28
CA THR A 143 24.47 19.74 -2.55
C THR A 143 23.10 19.83 -3.22
N THR A 144 23.06 20.60 -4.31
CA THR A 144 21.87 20.91 -5.12
C THR A 144 21.08 19.65 -5.47
N GLY A 145 19.84 19.55 -5.00
CA GLY A 145 18.93 18.42 -5.30
C GLY A 145 19.16 17.11 -4.54
N GLY A 146 20.16 17.00 -3.66
CA GLY A 146 20.42 15.79 -2.86
C GLY A 146 19.41 15.55 -1.73
N ASN A 147 18.89 16.65 -1.16
CA ASN A 147 18.04 16.69 0.04
C ASN A 147 16.56 16.37 -0.27
N ILE A 148 16.27 15.21 -0.88
CA ILE A 148 14.90 14.75 -1.21
C ILE A 148 14.51 13.50 -0.44
N ILE A 149 13.21 13.34 -0.15
CA ILE A 149 12.67 12.25 0.68
C ILE A 149 13.02 10.85 0.14
N ALA A 150 13.11 10.68 -1.19
CA ALA A 150 13.50 9.43 -1.82
C ALA A 150 14.86 8.89 -1.36
N ASN A 151 15.81 9.79 -1.09
CA ASN A 151 17.18 9.44 -0.76
C ASN A 151 17.34 9.08 0.73
N VAL A 152 16.43 9.56 1.59
CA VAL A 152 16.56 9.41 3.05
C VAL A 152 16.60 7.94 3.44
N ARG A 153 15.68 7.12 2.93
CA ARG A 153 15.56 5.69 3.25
C ARG A 153 16.81 4.88 2.89
N SER A 154 17.49 5.28 1.81
CA SER A 154 18.72 4.63 1.31
C SER A 154 20.00 5.09 1.99
N ILE A 155 20.04 6.32 2.53
CA ILE A 155 21.25 6.91 3.13
C ILE A 155 21.24 6.79 4.66
N TYR A 156 20.09 7.02 5.29
CA TYR A 156 19.96 7.14 6.75
C TYR A 156 19.04 6.08 7.38
N GLY A 157 18.71 5.03 6.63
CA GLY A 157 17.87 3.94 7.12
C GLY A 157 16.38 4.30 7.28
N GLN A 158 15.63 3.41 7.92
CA GLN A 158 14.17 3.49 8.01
C GLN A 158 13.70 4.54 9.04
N GLU A 159 14.30 4.57 10.23
CA GLU A 159 13.89 5.46 11.32
C GLU A 159 13.97 6.94 10.93
N ARG A 160 15.09 7.36 10.33
CA ARG A 160 15.27 8.75 9.88
C ARG A 160 14.29 9.12 8.76
N TYR A 161 13.98 8.16 7.88
CA TYR A 161 12.99 8.30 6.82
C TYR A 161 11.58 8.47 7.40
N ILE A 162 11.14 7.61 8.34
CA ILE A 162 9.87 7.72 9.05
C ILE A 162 9.76 9.09 9.75
N LYS A 163 10.80 9.53 10.48
CA LYS A 163 10.82 10.85 11.14
C LYS A 163 10.62 12.01 10.16
N GLU A 164 11.18 11.90 8.95
CA GLU A 164 11.04 12.93 7.93
C GLU A 164 9.68 12.90 7.22
N VAL A 165 9.14 11.71 6.96
CA VAL A 165 7.78 11.50 6.43
C VAL A 165 6.73 12.10 7.38
N LYS A 166 6.83 11.84 8.69
CA LYS A 166 5.95 12.44 9.72
C LYS A 166 5.96 13.97 9.67
N ARG A 167 7.16 14.56 9.59
CA ARG A 167 7.34 16.02 9.48
C ARG A 167 6.72 16.61 8.22
N ILE A 168 6.83 15.93 7.07
CA ILE A 168 6.25 16.37 5.80
C ILE A 168 4.72 16.28 5.84
N ALA A 169 4.19 15.21 6.42
CA ALA A 169 2.75 14.95 6.48
C ALA A 169 2.00 15.82 7.50
N GLY A 170 2.69 16.23 8.58
CA GLY A 170 2.11 16.94 9.72
C GLY A 170 1.42 16.01 10.71
N ILE A 171 2.02 14.85 11.01
CA ILE A 171 1.45 13.85 11.94
C ILE A 171 2.43 13.47 13.05
N SER A 172 1.91 13.06 14.22
CA SER A 172 2.67 12.72 15.42
C SER A 172 3.29 11.30 15.37
N SER A 173 2.51 10.30 14.97
CA SER A 173 2.92 8.88 14.91
C SER A 173 2.82 8.29 13.49
N ILE A 174 3.53 7.17 13.30
CA ILE A 174 3.35 6.19 12.24
C ILE A 174 3.43 4.87 12.98
N ASP A 175 2.32 4.15 13.00
CA ASP A 175 2.10 3.03 13.92
C ASP A 175 2.50 1.71 13.22
N TYR A 176 2.30 1.65 11.90
CA TYR A 176 2.77 0.57 11.05
C TYR A 176 3.46 1.07 9.77
N TYR A 177 4.32 0.25 9.19
CA TYR A 177 4.91 0.46 7.86
C TYR A 177 4.73 -0.76 6.97
N ILE A 178 4.66 -0.53 5.66
CA ILE A 178 4.62 -1.54 4.60
C ILE A 178 5.62 -1.11 3.52
N GLU A 179 6.71 -1.85 3.36
CA GLU A 179 7.75 -1.64 2.35
C GLU A 179 7.73 -2.77 1.30
N PHE A 180 7.67 -2.41 0.02
CA PHE A 180 7.73 -3.39 -1.08
C PHE A 180 8.51 -2.88 -2.29
N GLY A 181 9.25 -3.78 -2.94
CA GLY A 181 9.94 -3.53 -4.21
C GLY A 181 9.05 -3.79 -5.43
N PHE A 182 9.64 -3.67 -6.63
CA PHE A 182 8.92 -3.78 -7.91
C PHE A 182 8.21 -5.13 -8.12
N SER A 183 8.90 -6.25 -7.90
CA SER A 183 8.32 -7.60 -7.99
C SER A 183 7.17 -7.80 -7.00
N GLN A 184 7.35 -7.36 -5.75
CA GLN A 184 6.35 -7.48 -4.69
C GLN A 184 5.11 -6.64 -5.01
N ALA A 185 5.30 -5.42 -5.54
CA ALA A 185 4.20 -4.60 -6.04
C ALA A 185 3.40 -5.28 -7.16
N MET A 186 4.05 -5.99 -8.09
CA MET A 186 3.34 -6.79 -9.11
C MET A 186 2.46 -7.87 -8.46
N GLY A 187 2.99 -8.64 -7.52
CA GLY A 187 2.22 -9.67 -6.81
C GLY A 187 1.03 -9.09 -6.03
N ILE A 188 1.22 -7.97 -5.32
CA ILE A 188 0.14 -7.28 -4.61
C ILE A 188 -0.93 -6.79 -5.59
N ILE A 189 -0.54 -6.20 -6.73
CA ILE A 189 -1.48 -5.76 -7.78
C ILE A 189 -2.26 -6.95 -8.37
N GLU A 190 -1.63 -8.12 -8.57
CA GLU A 190 -2.32 -9.34 -8.99
C GLU A 190 -3.34 -9.82 -7.93
N LEU A 191 -2.99 -9.81 -6.63
CA LEU A 191 -3.90 -10.12 -5.52
C LEU A 191 -5.10 -9.16 -5.45
N LEU A 192 -4.93 -7.88 -5.81
CA LEU A 192 -6.01 -6.88 -5.92
C LEU A 192 -6.91 -7.08 -7.16
N GLY A 193 -6.76 -8.21 -7.87
CA GLY A 193 -7.60 -8.57 -9.02
C GLY A 193 -7.22 -7.83 -10.30
N TYR A 194 -5.91 -7.66 -10.56
CA TYR A 194 -5.36 -7.13 -11.81
C TYR A 194 -4.44 -8.16 -12.49
N ASN A 195 -4.78 -9.45 -12.38
CA ASN A 195 -3.94 -10.59 -12.75
C ASN A 195 -3.22 -10.42 -14.10
N ASP A 196 -3.95 -10.05 -15.15
CA ASP A 196 -3.42 -10.03 -16.52
C ASP A 196 -2.81 -8.67 -16.91
N ASN A 197 -3.09 -7.63 -16.11
CA ASN A 197 -2.69 -6.25 -16.34
C ASN A 197 -1.71 -5.71 -15.28
N SER A 198 -1.12 -6.55 -14.42
CA SER A 198 -0.30 -6.11 -13.27
C SER A 198 0.91 -5.28 -13.69
N ALA A 199 1.66 -5.75 -14.70
CA ALA A 199 2.81 -5.06 -15.27
C ALA A 199 2.45 -3.75 -15.99
N SER A 200 1.25 -3.66 -16.58
CA SER A 200 0.73 -2.45 -17.23
C SER A 200 0.26 -1.42 -16.21
N THR A 201 -0.48 -1.87 -15.19
CA THR A 201 -0.87 -1.06 -14.02
C THR A 201 0.36 -0.42 -13.39
N LEU A 202 1.40 -1.21 -13.13
CA LEU A 202 2.64 -0.71 -12.52
C LEU A 202 3.43 0.22 -13.45
N ARG A 203 3.34 0.07 -14.79
CA ARG A 203 3.90 1.02 -15.76
C ARG A 203 3.17 2.37 -15.72
N VAL A 204 1.84 2.37 -15.69
CA VAL A 204 1.02 3.58 -15.52
C VAL A 204 1.37 4.29 -14.21
N LEU A 205 1.39 3.57 -13.08
CA LEU A 205 1.72 4.13 -11.75
C LEU A 205 3.19 4.60 -11.61
N ARG A 206 4.09 4.19 -12.51
CA ARG A 206 5.49 4.66 -12.55
C ARG A 206 5.72 5.83 -13.50
N SER A 207 4.74 6.17 -14.33
CA SER A 207 4.87 7.20 -15.37
C SER A 207 4.91 8.61 -14.76
N ARG A 208 5.86 9.43 -15.22
CA ARG A 208 6.06 10.84 -14.81
C ARG A 208 6.02 11.77 -16.01
N LYS A 209 6.86 11.47 -17.00
CA LYS A 209 7.09 12.29 -18.20
C LYS A 209 5.83 12.51 -19.06
N ALA A 210 4.79 11.70 -18.92
CA ALA A 210 3.53 11.82 -19.65
C ALA A 210 2.62 12.96 -19.15
N PHE A 211 2.97 13.60 -18.03
CA PHE A 211 2.11 14.52 -17.29
C PHE A 211 2.80 15.87 -17.09
N ALA A 212 2.08 16.97 -17.28
CA ALA A 212 2.62 18.32 -17.12
C ALA A 212 3.12 18.60 -15.70
N THR A 213 2.40 18.15 -14.67
CA THR A 213 2.81 18.24 -13.25
C THR A 213 3.75 17.09 -12.81
N GLY A 214 4.23 16.28 -13.76
CA GLY A 214 5.32 15.32 -13.60
C GLY A 214 5.17 14.34 -12.44
N ASP A 215 6.01 14.51 -11.42
CA ASP A 215 6.01 13.63 -10.23
C ASP A 215 4.79 13.82 -9.34
N HIS A 216 4.19 15.01 -9.35
CA HIS A 216 3.03 15.30 -8.52
C HIS A 216 1.81 14.51 -9.01
N GLN A 217 1.55 14.52 -10.33
CA GLN A 217 0.55 13.63 -10.94
C GLN A 217 0.84 12.16 -10.64
N ARG A 218 2.11 11.71 -10.71
CA ARG A 218 2.46 10.32 -10.40
C ARG A 218 2.11 9.95 -8.95
N SER A 219 2.47 10.80 -8.00
CA SER A 219 2.20 10.57 -6.58
C SER A 219 0.70 10.64 -6.26
N TYR A 220 -0.04 11.52 -6.93
CA TYR A 220 -1.50 11.55 -6.86
C TYR A 220 -2.15 10.29 -7.45
N ASN A 221 -1.71 9.84 -8.63
CA ASN A 221 -2.16 8.61 -9.29
C ASN A 221 -1.96 7.38 -8.40
N GLN A 222 -0.80 7.28 -7.73
CA GLN A 222 -0.51 6.21 -6.78
C GLN A 222 -1.47 6.23 -5.57
N GLY A 223 -1.75 7.42 -5.02
CA GLY A 223 -2.76 7.57 -3.97
C GLY A 223 -4.18 7.19 -4.43
N GLN A 224 -4.58 7.62 -5.63
CA GLN A 224 -5.89 7.29 -6.20
C GLN A 224 -6.04 5.81 -6.54
N PHE A 225 -4.96 5.14 -6.95
CA PHE A 225 -4.92 3.69 -7.07
C PHE A 225 -5.11 3.00 -5.71
N ILE A 226 -4.42 3.44 -4.65
CA ILE A 226 -4.62 2.91 -3.29
C ILE A 226 -6.08 3.08 -2.85
N ARG A 227 -6.68 4.27 -3.06
CA ARG A 227 -8.11 4.54 -2.76
C ARG A 227 -9.03 3.56 -3.47
N GLN A 228 -8.87 3.41 -4.78
CA GLN A 228 -9.74 2.54 -5.60
C GLN A 228 -9.50 1.05 -5.28
N ALA A 229 -8.27 0.65 -4.99
CA ALA A 229 -7.95 -0.71 -4.55
C ALA A 229 -8.61 -1.05 -3.21
N ILE A 230 -8.56 -0.16 -2.21
CA ILE A 230 -9.25 -0.35 -0.92
C ILE A 230 -10.76 -0.55 -1.14
N LEU A 231 -11.41 0.34 -1.89
CA LEU A 231 -12.83 0.23 -2.21
C LEU A 231 -13.17 -1.08 -2.97
N LYS A 232 -12.32 -1.51 -3.91
CA LYS A 232 -12.51 -2.74 -4.71
C LYS A 232 -12.47 -4.04 -3.89
N VAL A 233 -11.72 -4.06 -2.78
CA VAL A 233 -11.45 -5.29 -2.01
C VAL A 233 -12.01 -5.29 -0.58
N CYS A 234 -12.34 -4.14 0.01
CA CYS A 234 -12.75 -4.06 1.43
C CYS A 234 -13.89 -5.01 1.82
N ASP A 235 -14.86 -5.25 0.93
CA ASP A 235 -16.02 -6.14 1.20
C ASP A 235 -15.75 -7.61 0.82
N LYS A 236 -14.56 -7.94 0.30
CA LYS A 236 -14.18 -9.30 -0.17
C LYS A 236 -13.23 -10.02 0.79
N THR A 237 -13.16 -9.55 2.03
CA THR A 237 -12.11 -9.87 3.01
C THR A 237 -12.57 -10.82 4.11
N ASP A 238 -13.87 -10.92 4.38
CA ASP A 238 -14.39 -11.61 5.58
C ASP A 238 -14.31 -13.15 5.48
N GLY A 239 -14.42 -13.69 4.27
CA GLY A 239 -14.33 -15.13 4.02
C GLY A 239 -12.90 -15.68 4.04
N ILE A 240 -12.77 -17.02 4.11
CA ILE A 240 -11.47 -17.75 4.14
C ILE A 240 -10.51 -17.26 3.04
N PHE A 241 -11.00 -17.07 1.81
CA PHE A 241 -10.20 -16.58 0.69
C PHE A 241 -9.72 -15.13 0.87
N GLY A 242 -10.53 -14.28 1.50
CA GLY A 242 -10.15 -12.92 1.88
C GLY A 242 -9.04 -12.92 2.94
N GLN A 243 -9.15 -13.78 3.95
CA GLN A 243 -8.12 -13.94 4.98
C GLN A 243 -6.80 -14.47 4.40
N ILE A 244 -6.84 -15.46 3.50
CA ILE A 244 -5.67 -15.95 2.77
C ILE A 244 -5.07 -14.83 1.90
N GLY A 245 -5.90 -14.03 1.23
CA GLY A 245 -5.46 -12.87 0.45
C GLY A 245 -4.73 -11.81 1.28
N ILE A 246 -5.24 -11.48 2.47
CA ILE A 246 -4.56 -10.56 3.42
C ILE A 246 -3.21 -11.14 3.85
N ARG A 247 -3.17 -12.40 4.29
CA ARG A 247 -1.92 -13.08 4.71
C ARG A 247 -0.89 -13.09 3.58
N ALA A 248 -1.32 -13.39 2.34
CA ALA A 248 -0.46 -13.37 1.17
C ALA A 248 0.08 -11.97 0.84
N ALA A 249 -0.76 -10.93 0.92
CA ALA A 249 -0.34 -9.55 0.71
C ALA A 249 0.70 -9.09 1.76
N LEU A 250 0.49 -9.46 3.03
CA LEU A 250 1.47 -9.22 4.10
C LEU A 250 2.79 -9.97 3.86
N ALA A 251 2.73 -11.25 3.47
CA ALA A 251 3.91 -12.08 3.18
C ALA A 251 4.70 -11.66 1.91
N LEU A 252 4.12 -10.81 1.06
CA LEU A 252 4.82 -10.16 -0.04
C LEU A 252 5.55 -8.88 0.38
N ALA A 253 5.21 -8.25 1.50
CA ALA A 253 5.79 -6.99 1.96
C ALA A 253 6.79 -7.19 3.12
N SER A 254 7.64 -6.19 3.36
CA SER A 254 8.33 -6.03 4.64
C SER A 254 7.51 -5.09 5.50
N THR A 255 6.99 -5.58 6.63
CA THR A 255 5.95 -4.90 7.40
C THR A 255 6.01 -5.29 8.87
N ASN A 256 5.60 -4.39 9.77
CA ASN A 256 5.30 -4.70 11.17
C ASN A 256 3.79 -4.85 11.43
N LEU A 257 2.94 -4.67 10.41
CA LEU A 257 1.49 -4.91 10.48
C LEU A 257 1.21 -6.42 10.47
N SER A 258 0.54 -6.92 11.50
CA SER A 258 0.09 -8.31 11.58
C SER A 258 -1.25 -8.55 10.87
N PHE A 259 -1.60 -9.82 10.66
CA PHE A 259 -2.93 -10.20 10.19
C PHE A 259 -4.02 -9.71 11.16
N ASP A 260 -3.82 -9.89 12.46
CA ASP A 260 -4.82 -9.54 13.48
C ASP A 260 -5.02 -8.01 13.56
N ALA A 261 -3.94 -7.23 13.47
CA ALA A 261 -4.02 -5.78 13.36
C ALA A 261 -4.76 -5.34 12.08
N THR A 262 -4.51 -6.01 10.95
CA THR A 262 -5.22 -5.72 9.69
C THR A 262 -6.71 -6.02 9.80
N SER A 263 -7.07 -7.17 10.37
CA SER A 263 -8.45 -7.60 10.61
C SER A 263 -9.18 -6.67 11.59
N TYR A 264 -8.50 -6.25 12.66
CA TYR A 264 -9.02 -5.28 13.63
C TYR A 264 -9.37 -3.94 12.96
N LEU A 265 -8.44 -3.35 12.21
CA LEU A 265 -8.66 -2.09 11.49
C LEU A 265 -9.86 -2.20 10.54
N LEU A 266 -9.92 -3.27 9.75
CA LEU A 266 -11.00 -3.53 8.81
C LEU A 266 -12.36 -3.69 9.52
N SER A 267 -12.40 -4.42 10.63
CA SER A 267 -13.63 -4.67 11.39
C SER A 267 -14.19 -3.41 12.03
N GLU A 268 -13.34 -2.56 12.62
CA GLU A 268 -13.75 -1.26 13.18
C GLU A 268 -14.23 -0.31 12.07
N LEU A 269 -13.54 -0.23 10.93
CA LEU A 269 -13.98 0.58 9.79
C LEU A 269 -15.38 0.14 9.29
N LYS A 270 -15.61 -1.16 9.12
CA LYS A 270 -16.91 -1.72 8.69
C LYS A 270 -18.02 -1.43 9.70
N LYS A 271 -17.75 -1.65 11.00
CA LYS A 271 -18.66 -1.34 12.11
C LYS A 271 -19.07 0.14 12.13
N HIS A 272 -18.18 1.04 11.71
CA HIS A 272 -18.45 2.48 11.58
C HIS A 272 -18.86 2.91 10.15
N GLY A 273 -19.37 1.97 9.34
CA GLY A 273 -20.05 2.24 8.06
C GLY A 273 -19.15 2.40 6.84
N PHE A 274 -17.90 1.90 6.89
CA PHE A 274 -17.02 1.81 5.72
C PHE A 274 -17.31 0.55 4.89
N SER A 275 -17.56 0.73 3.59
CA SER A 275 -17.78 -0.33 2.60
C SER A 275 -17.34 0.12 1.20
N SER A 276 -17.39 -0.76 0.20
CA SER A 276 -17.06 -0.44 -1.20
C SER A 276 -17.93 0.68 -1.80
N ALA A 277 -19.19 0.81 -1.34
CA ALA A 277 -20.10 1.87 -1.74
C ALA A 277 -19.76 3.24 -1.10
N SER A 278 -19.04 3.25 0.02
CA SER A 278 -18.80 4.44 0.86
C SER A 278 -17.72 5.40 0.31
N SER A 279 -17.71 5.66 -1.00
CA SER A 279 -16.62 6.35 -1.70
C SER A 279 -16.27 7.75 -1.16
N GLN A 280 -17.21 8.43 -0.49
CA GLN A 280 -16.98 9.73 0.18
C GLN A 280 -16.24 9.62 1.53
N ARG A 281 -16.20 8.42 2.15
CA ARG A 281 -15.46 8.17 3.40
C ARG A 281 -13.95 8.00 3.21
N ILE A 282 -13.46 8.02 1.97
CA ILE A 282 -12.03 7.90 1.64
C ILE A 282 -11.59 8.96 0.63
N TRP A 283 -10.51 9.69 0.95
CA TRP A 283 -9.95 10.73 0.08
C TRP A 283 -8.42 10.63 -0.04
N VAL A 284 -7.89 11.27 -1.09
CA VAL A 284 -6.46 11.44 -1.32
C VAL A 284 -6.14 12.92 -1.27
N ARG A 285 -5.11 13.29 -0.49
CA ARG A 285 -4.47 14.61 -0.54
C ARG A 285 -2.97 14.48 -0.74
N MET A 286 -2.33 15.58 -1.12
CA MET A 286 -0.87 15.64 -1.28
C MET A 286 -0.22 16.44 -0.15
N LYS A 287 1.00 16.03 0.25
CA LYS A 287 1.90 16.84 1.07
C LYS A 287 3.31 16.92 0.45
N PRO A 288 3.94 18.11 0.37
CA PRO A 288 3.39 19.43 0.71
C PRO A 288 2.17 19.79 -0.15
N ASN A 289 1.37 20.77 0.31
CA ASN A 289 0.24 21.25 -0.48
C ASN A 289 0.77 21.72 -1.84
N TYR A 290 0.12 21.31 -2.94
CA TYR A 290 0.58 21.60 -4.29
C TYR A 290 -0.59 22.12 -5.12
N LEU A 291 -0.46 23.36 -5.59
CA LEU A 291 -1.54 24.08 -6.26
C LEU A 291 -1.49 23.80 -7.75
N ALA A 292 -2.16 22.73 -8.17
CA ALA A 292 -2.38 22.43 -9.58
C ALA A 292 -3.67 21.63 -9.77
N SER A 293 -4.18 21.66 -10.99
CA SER A 293 -5.16 20.70 -11.46
C SER A 293 -4.47 19.37 -11.79
N MET A 294 -4.98 18.27 -11.22
CA MET A 294 -4.53 16.91 -11.49
C MET A 294 -5.57 16.15 -12.30
N LYS A 295 -5.11 15.34 -13.25
CA LYS A 295 -5.97 14.36 -13.92
C LYS A 295 -6.45 13.29 -12.94
N LEU A 296 -7.72 12.97 -12.99
CA LEU A 296 -8.34 11.90 -12.24
C LEU A 296 -8.46 10.67 -13.13
N PHE A 297 -7.69 9.61 -12.84
CA PHE A 297 -7.77 8.36 -13.58
C PHE A 297 -8.67 7.33 -12.86
N ASN A 298 -9.52 6.65 -13.63
CA ASN A 298 -10.19 5.43 -13.21
C ASN A 298 -9.25 4.24 -13.46
N PHE A 299 -8.74 3.65 -12.37
CA PHE A 299 -7.86 2.48 -12.38
C PHE A 299 -8.63 1.16 -12.33
N ASP A 300 -9.85 1.08 -12.85
CA ASP A 300 -10.46 -0.22 -13.10
C ASP A 300 -9.58 -1.08 -14.02
N SER A 301 -9.55 -2.39 -13.75
CA SER A 301 -8.76 -3.38 -14.49
C SER A 301 -8.99 -3.38 -16.01
N SER A 302 -10.20 -3.01 -16.47
CA SER A 302 -10.56 -2.83 -17.88
C SER A 302 -9.94 -1.57 -18.50
N ASN A 303 -9.82 -0.49 -17.73
CA ASN A 303 -9.38 0.83 -18.19
C ASN A 303 -7.85 1.00 -18.22
N VAL A 304 -7.10 0.24 -17.41
CA VAL A 304 -5.64 0.37 -17.28
C VAL A 304 -4.91 0.34 -18.63
N HIS A 305 -5.27 -0.57 -19.54
CA HIS A 305 -4.58 -0.71 -20.82
C HIS A 305 -4.83 0.48 -21.77
N THR A 306 -6.01 1.10 -21.69
CA THR A 306 -6.34 2.34 -22.41
C THR A 306 -5.49 3.51 -21.88
N ILE A 307 -5.38 3.63 -20.55
CA ILE A 307 -4.53 4.66 -19.91
C ILE A 307 -3.05 4.45 -20.28
N GLU A 308 -2.57 3.20 -20.29
CA GLU A 308 -1.21 2.87 -20.73
C GLU A 308 -0.96 3.32 -22.18
N LYS A 309 -1.85 2.97 -23.12
CA LYS A 309 -1.74 3.37 -24.53
C LYS A 309 -1.69 4.89 -24.71
N GLN A 310 -2.51 5.64 -23.97
CA GLN A 310 -2.51 7.11 -23.98
C GLN A 310 -1.19 7.69 -23.46
N ILE A 311 -0.67 7.15 -22.35
CA ILE A 311 0.62 7.50 -21.77
C ILE A 311 1.77 7.21 -22.75
N GLU A 312 1.80 6.01 -23.34
CA GLU A 312 2.82 5.62 -24.32
C GLU A 312 2.77 6.47 -25.60
N LYS A 313 1.57 6.90 -26.04
CA LYS A 313 1.44 7.85 -27.14
C LYS A 313 2.09 9.18 -26.79
N LYS A 314 1.75 9.78 -25.63
CA LYS A 314 2.36 11.05 -25.17
C LYS A 314 3.87 10.97 -24.96
N VAL A 315 4.37 9.88 -24.36
CA VAL A 315 5.80 9.71 -24.10
C VAL A 315 6.61 9.50 -25.38
N ARG A 316 6.06 8.82 -26.40
CA ARG A 316 6.72 8.68 -27.71
C ARG A 316 6.94 10.02 -28.42
N TYR A 317 6.00 10.95 -28.34
CA TYR A 317 6.19 12.30 -28.89
C TYR A 317 7.17 13.17 -28.10
N MET A 318 7.46 12.84 -26.84
CA MET A 318 8.37 13.61 -25.97
C MET A 318 9.77 13.00 -25.81
N LEU A 319 10.02 11.79 -26.34
CA LEU A 319 11.33 11.13 -26.29
C LEU A 319 11.64 10.46 -27.62
N ALA A 320 12.57 11.06 -28.37
CA ALA A 320 13.37 10.32 -29.33
C ALA A 320 14.09 9.15 -28.62
N ASP A 321 14.30 8.06 -29.37
CA ASP A 321 14.53 6.74 -28.81
C ASP A 321 15.73 6.68 -27.84
N SER A 322 15.48 6.16 -26.63
CA SER A 322 16.50 6.08 -25.58
C SER A 322 16.24 4.97 -24.57
N SER A 323 16.72 3.77 -24.92
CA SER A 323 17.07 2.66 -24.00
C SER A 323 15.91 1.99 -23.24
N ARG A 324 14.98 1.34 -23.96
CA ARG A 324 14.08 0.34 -23.36
C ARG A 324 14.86 -0.91 -22.92
N LYS A 325 15.35 -0.95 -21.68
CA LYS A 325 15.78 -2.22 -21.05
C LYS A 325 14.54 -3.12 -20.89
N THR A 326 14.46 -4.16 -21.72
CA THR A 326 13.25 -4.99 -21.85
C THR A 326 13.08 -5.98 -20.68
N PRO A 327 11.83 -6.32 -20.30
CA PRO A 327 11.56 -7.33 -19.27
C PRO A 327 12.21 -8.70 -19.53
N ALA A 328 12.35 -9.09 -20.81
CA ALA A 328 12.99 -10.35 -21.23
C ALA A 328 14.42 -10.51 -20.70
N GLY A 329 15.17 -9.41 -20.55
CA GLY A 329 16.52 -9.44 -19.97
C GLY A 329 16.53 -9.79 -18.48
N TYR A 330 15.44 -9.52 -17.74
CA TYR A 330 15.32 -9.84 -16.32
C TYR A 330 15.02 -11.34 -16.11
N GLU A 331 14.05 -11.88 -16.86
CA GLU A 331 13.70 -13.29 -16.81
C GLU A 331 14.89 -14.20 -17.15
N ARG A 332 15.63 -13.87 -18.23
CA ARG A 332 16.84 -14.61 -18.59
C ARG A 332 17.90 -14.57 -17.47
N ARG A 333 18.03 -13.44 -16.77
CA ARG A 333 19.01 -13.27 -15.68
C ARG A 333 18.65 -14.07 -14.42
N ILE A 334 17.38 -14.13 -14.02
CA ILE A 334 16.96 -14.95 -12.86
C ILE A 334 17.03 -16.45 -13.17
N LYS A 335 16.59 -16.88 -14.37
CA LYS A 335 16.71 -18.29 -14.80
C LYS A 335 18.16 -18.75 -14.87
N HIS A 336 19.06 -17.91 -15.41
CA HIS A 336 20.49 -18.19 -15.43
C HIS A 336 21.11 -18.24 -14.02
N LEU A 337 20.70 -17.35 -13.10
CA LEU A 337 21.16 -17.39 -11.70
C LEU A 337 20.76 -18.70 -11.02
N VAL A 338 19.50 -19.13 -11.16
CA VAL A 338 19.01 -20.39 -10.60
C VAL A 338 19.79 -21.58 -11.17
N LYS A 339 19.96 -21.67 -12.50
CA LYS A 339 20.73 -22.73 -13.16
C LYS A 339 22.21 -22.75 -12.74
N LYS A 340 22.81 -21.59 -12.47
CA LYS A 340 24.18 -21.50 -11.97
C LYS A 340 24.29 -22.05 -10.54
N VAL A 341 23.40 -21.60 -9.65
CA VAL A 341 23.46 -21.96 -8.22
C VAL A 341 23.04 -23.40 -7.97
N SER A 342 22.19 -24.01 -8.80
CA SER A 342 21.78 -25.41 -8.63
C SER A 342 22.94 -26.41 -8.70
N ALA A 343 24.06 -26.06 -9.34
CA ALA A 343 25.29 -26.85 -9.34
C ALA A 343 26.07 -26.79 -8.00
N ASP A 344 25.91 -25.71 -7.23
CA ASP A 344 26.60 -25.47 -5.95
C ASP A 344 25.86 -26.08 -4.73
N THR A 345 24.58 -26.44 -4.87
CA THR A 345 23.67 -26.85 -3.76
C THR A 345 24.17 -28.05 -2.94
N ALA A 346 24.91 -28.96 -3.56
CA ALA A 346 25.52 -30.09 -2.86
C ALA A 346 26.76 -29.70 -2.04
N LYS A 347 27.56 -28.73 -2.52
CA LYS A 347 28.94 -28.48 -2.06
C LYS A 347 29.15 -27.17 -1.29
N SER A 348 28.22 -26.20 -1.33
CA SER A 348 28.45 -24.89 -0.71
C SER A 348 27.16 -24.16 -0.28
N PRO A 349 26.52 -24.57 0.84
CA PRO A 349 25.30 -23.93 1.37
C PRO A 349 25.42 -22.40 1.52
N ILE A 350 26.56 -21.90 2.00
CA ILE A 350 26.80 -20.46 2.19
C ILE A 350 26.78 -19.71 0.85
N ARG A 351 27.28 -20.31 -0.25
CA ARG A 351 27.23 -19.69 -1.59
C ARG A 351 25.80 -19.61 -2.11
N VAL A 352 24.99 -20.66 -1.88
CA VAL A 352 23.55 -20.67 -2.21
C VAL A 352 22.82 -19.55 -1.49
N ILE A 353 23.01 -19.41 -0.17
CA ILE A 353 22.42 -18.33 0.64
C ILE A 353 22.83 -16.95 0.10
N ASN A 354 24.14 -16.71 -0.09
CA ASN A 354 24.65 -15.44 -0.58
C ASN A 354 24.14 -15.07 -1.99
N ALA A 355 23.89 -16.06 -2.84
CA ALA A 355 23.37 -15.85 -4.18
C ALA A 355 21.84 -15.66 -4.24
N LEU A 356 21.08 -16.40 -3.42
CA LEU A 356 19.62 -16.49 -3.55
C LEU A 356 18.81 -15.75 -2.48
N ALA A 357 19.37 -15.46 -1.31
CA ALA A 357 18.61 -14.80 -0.23
C ALA A 357 18.08 -13.41 -0.64
N PHE A 358 18.87 -12.64 -1.41
CA PHE A 358 18.42 -11.33 -1.91
C PHE A 358 17.36 -11.45 -3.04
N PRO A 359 17.54 -12.28 -4.09
CA PRO A 359 16.47 -12.62 -5.04
C PRO A 359 15.18 -13.14 -4.38
N TYR A 360 15.29 -13.91 -3.29
CA TYR A 360 14.13 -14.37 -2.50
C TYR A 360 13.46 -13.21 -1.75
N LYS A 361 14.22 -12.36 -1.05
CA LYS A 361 13.69 -11.17 -0.36
C LYS A 361 12.97 -10.22 -1.33
N GLN A 362 13.45 -10.11 -2.56
CA GLN A 362 12.79 -9.34 -3.62
C GLN A 362 11.60 -10.06 -4.27
N LYS A 363 11.30 -11.32 -3.92
CA LYS A 363 10.28 -12.18 -4.58
C LYS A 363 10.44 -12.16 -6.11
N SER A 364 11.70 -12.22 -6.56
CA SER A 364 12.13 -11.80 -7.90
C SER A 364 11.44 -12.53 -9.07
N TRP A 365 11.00 -13.77 -8.86
CA TRP A 365 10.22 -14.56 -9.82
C TRP A 365 8.90 -13.89 -10.26
N LEU A 366 8.31 -12.99 -9.47
CA LEU A 366 7.06 -12.30 -9.81
C LEU A 366 7.15 -11.44 -11.09
N GLN A 367 8.36 -11.16 -11.60
CA GLN A 367 8.57 -10.52 -12.90
C GLN A 367 8.49 -11.48 -14.10
N ILE A 368 8.42 -12.80 -13.88
CA ILE A 368 8.19 -13.80 -14.91
C ILE A 368 6.70 -13.76 -15.28
N LYS A 369 6.42 -13.60 -16.58
CA LYS A 369 5.05 -13.46 -17.11
C LYS A 369 4.31 -14.79 -17.11
N ASP A 370 4.98 -15.86 -17.54
CA ASP A 370 4.40 -17.20 -17.55
C ASP A 370 4.26 -17.73 -16.11
N LYS A 371 3.05 -18.20 -15.76
CA LYS A 371 2.72 -18.62 -14.38
C LYS A 371 3.38 -19.96 -14.01
N SER A 372 3.54 -20.87 -14.95
CA SER A 372 4.17 -22.17 -14.74
C SER A 372 5.68 -22.02 -14.51
N GLU A 373 6.35 -21.28 -15.38
CA GLU A 373 7.76 -20.91 -15.24
C GLU A 373 8.03 -20.11 -13.97
N ARG A 374 7.12 -19.19 -13.60
CA ARG A 374 7.17 -18.45 -12.33
C ARG A 374 7.16 -19.40 -11.13
N LEU A 375 6.28 -20.41 -11.12
CA LEU A 375 6.20 -21.42 -10.05
C LEU A 375 7.46 -22.30 -10.01
N ILE A 376 7.96 -22.75 -11.16
CA ILE A 376 9.21 -23.54 -11.26
C ILE A 376 10.39 -22.75 -10.68
N VAL A 377 10.56 -21.49 -11.05
CA VAL A 377 11.63 -20.63 -10.53
C VAL A 377 11.43 -20.30 -9.05
N ARG A 378 10.20 -20.04 -8.59
CA ARG A 378 9.87 -19.84 -7.17
C ARG A 378 10.26 -21.05 -6.34
N ASN A 379 9.81 -22.24 -6.72
CA ASN A 379 10.11 -23.50 -6.02
C ASN A 379 11.61 -23.79 -6.01
N SER A 380 12.30 -23.58 -7.14
CA SER A 380 13.75 -23.78 -7.23
C SER A 380 14.52 -22.89 -6.25
N ILE A 381 14.20 -21.58 -6.20
CA ILE A 381 14.84 -20.64 -5.28
C ILE A 381 14.55 -21.00 -3.82
N CYS A 382 13.29 -21.29 -3.50
CA CYS A 382 12.88 -21.52 -2.11
C CYS A 382 13.41 -22.86 -1.58
N ASN A 383 13.34 -23.94 -2.36
CA ASN A 383 13.83 -25.27 -1.94
C ASN A 383 15.35 -25.28 -1.75
N MET A 384 16.12 -24.61 -2.63
CA MET A 384 17.56 -24.48 -2.45
C MET A 384 17.91 -23.67 -1.20
N LEU A 385 17.15 -22.63 -0.86
CA LEU A 385 17.33 -21.86 0.37
C LEU A 385 16.95 -22.64 1.63
N ILE A 386 15.83 -23.38 1.63
CA ILE A 386 15.42 -24.28 2.73
C ILE A 386 16.55 -25.27 3.05
N GLN A 387 17.05 -25.97 2.03
CA GLN A 387 18.16 -26.93 2.19
C GLN A 387 19.44 -26.25 2.68
N ALA A 388 19.80 -25.09 2.12
CA ALA A 388 21.02 -24.40 2.49
C ALA A 388 20.95 -23.83 3.92
N TYR A 389 19.82 -23.23 4.31
CA TYR A 389 19.62 -22.72 5.67
C TYR A 389 19.61 -23.84 6.70
N SER A 390 18.88 -24.93 6.47
CA SER A 390 18.89 -26.11 7.34
C SER A 390 20.30 -26.69 7.53
N LYS A 391 21.10 -26.80 6.45
CA LYS A 391 22.53 -27.21 6.52
C LYS A 391 23.44 -26.24 7.26
N THR A 392 23.00 -25.00 7.53
CA THR A 392 23.75 -23.98 8.29
C THR A 392 23.15 -23.70 9.68
N GLY A 393 22.23 -24.54 10.16
CA GLY A 393 21.57 -24.37 11.46
C GLY A 393 20.53 -23.24 11.52
N LYS A 394 20.19 -22.64 10.37
CA LYS A 394 19.26 -21.51 10.23
C LYS A 394 17.82 -21.98 10.08
N PHE A 395 17.34 -22.70 11.09
CA PHE A 395 16.05 -23.38 11.04
C PHE A 395 14.85 -22.42 10.96
N ASN A 396 14.96 -21.24 11.58
CA ASN A 396 13.90 -20.22 11.53
C ASN A 396 13.74 -19.66 10.11
N GLU A 397 14.83 -19.24 9.46
CA GLU A 397 14.78 -18.77 8.07
C GLU A 397 14.34 -19.88 7.10
N SER A 398 14.68 -21.15 7.40
CA SER A 398 14.19 -22.29 6.64
C SER A 398 12.67 -22.47 6.79
N LYS A 399 12.13 -22.36 8.01
CA LYS A 399 10.70 -22.46 8.30
C LYS A 399 9.90 -21.31 7.66
N GLU A 400 10.37 -20.07 7.79
CA GLU A 400 9.72 -18.90 7.15
C GLU A 400 9.53 -19.07 5.63
N ILE A 401 10.48 -19.73 4.96
CA ILE A 401 10.39 -20.02 3.53
C ILE A 401 9.39 -21.14 3.25
N THR A 402 9.35 -22.19 4.07
CA THR A 402 8.34 -23.26 3.99
C THR A 402 6.93 -22.70 4.17
N ASP A 403 6.69 -21.96 5.25
CA ASP A 403 5.40 -21.33 5.57
C ASP A 403 4.94 -20.40 4.43
N PHE A 404 5.89 -19.67 3.81
CA PHE A 404 5.63 -18.86 2.63
C PHE A 404 5.22 -19.68 1.40
N ILE A 405 5.89 -20.82 1.10
CA ILE A 405 5.51 -21.70 -0.01
C ILE A 405 4.09 -22.23 0.18
N GLU A 406 3.75 -22.69 1.38
CA GLU A 406 2.41 -23.22 1.68
C GLU A 406 1.33 -22.16 1.49
N LEU A 407 1.56 -20.95 1.99
CA LEU A 407 0.64 -19.82 1.83
C LEU A 407 0.49 -19.44 0.35
N ASP A 408 1.60 -19.31 -0.39
CA ASP A 408 1.56 -18.97 -1.81
C ASP A 408 0.89 -20.09 -2.64
N ASN A 409 1.07 -21.36 -2.29
CA ASN A 409 0.34 -22.48 -2.91
C ASN A 409 -1.17 -22.37 -2.65
N LYS A 410 -1.60 -22.10 -1.40
CA LYS A 410 -3.01 -21.88 -1.05
C LYS A 410 -3.62 -20.75 -1.88
N VAL A 411 -2.89 -19.66 -2.13
CA VAL A 411 -3.33 -18.56 -3.02
C VAL A 411 -3.56 -19.02 -4.46
N HIS A 412 -2.72 -19.91 -4.99
CA HIS A 412 -2.84 -20.40 -6.36
C HIS A 412 -3.99 -21.41 -6.54
N THR A 413 -4.40 -22.12 -5.48
CA THR A 413 -5.55 -23.05 -5.51
C THR A 413 -6.93 -22.38 -5.40
N ILE A 414 -6.99 -21.05 -5.22
CA ILE A 414 -8.24 -20.28 -5.02
C ILE A 414 -8.79 -19.69 -6.34
N LYS A 415 -8.03 -19.78 -7.44
CA LYS A 415 -8.32 -19.13 -8.73
C LYS A 415 -8.96 -20.06 -9.75
#